data_AF-A0A960PGG7-F1
#
_entry.id   AF-A0A960PGG7-F1
#
_cell.length_a   1.000
_cell.length_b   1.000
_cell.length_c   1.000
_cell.angle_alpha   90.00
_cell.angle_beta   90.00
_cell.angle_gamma   90.00
#
_symmetry.space_group_name_H-M   'P 1'
#
loop_
_entity.id
_entity.type
_entity.pdbx_description
1 polymer ?
#
loop_
_entity_poly.entity_id
_entity_poly.type
_entity_poly.pdbx_seq_one_letter_code
_entity_poly.pdbx_strand_id
1 'polypeptide(L)'
;VENPGKLSLRSDLTVSRAIASSGGLAKGAESGNIILFRRNGNETESIKINLDEIAAGNSEDVTLTPFDIIDVPGKGGRSSKYPPVIQDDNANSTRTEPPLRIID
;
A
#
# COMPACT_ATOMS: atom_id res chain seq x y z
N VAL A 1 -4.97 0.08 -7.43
CA VAL A 1 -5.83 1.29 -7.55
C VAL A 1 -5.61 1.93 -8.92
N GLU A 2 -6.51 2.80 -9.39
CA GLU A 2 -6.36 3.44 -10.72
C GLU A 2 -5.22 4.47 -10.77
N ASN A 3 -5.04 5.25 -9.71
CA ASN A 3 -3.97 6.25 -9.60
C ASN A 3 -3.12 5.95 -8.35
N PRO A 4 -2.13 5.05 -8.43
CA PRO A 4 -1.21 4.83 -7.32
C PRO A 4 -0.34 6.07 -7.13
N GLY A 5 -0.25 6.58 -5.91
CA GLY A 5 0.52 7.79 -5.63
C GLY A 5 0.53 8.18 -4.17
N LYS A 6 1.30 9.23 -3.85
CA LYS A 6 1.35 9.79 -2.50
C LYS A 6 0.01 10.46 -2.20
N LEU A 7 -0.73 9.92 -1.23
CA LEU A 7 -1.94 10.57 -0.73
C LEU A 7 -1.59 11.48 0.45
N SER A 8 -2.03 12.72 0.43
CA SER A 8 -1.93 13.58 1.61
C SER A 8 -2.90 13.08 2.67
N LEU A 9 -2.38 12.57 3.79
CA LEU A 9 -3.18 12.21 4.95
C LEU A 9 -3.89 13.46 5.47
N ARG A 10 -5.19 13.57 5.20
CA ARG A 10 -6.06 14.53 5.90
C ARG A 10 -6.58 13.84 7.17
N SER A 11 -6.96 14.63 8.17
CA SER A 11 -7.62 14.10 9.37
C SER A 11 -8.79 13.20 8.97
N ASP A 12 -8.91 12.05 9.62
CA ASP A 12 -9.98 11.04 9.43
C ASP A 12 -9.99 10.34 8.06
N LEU A 13 -8.81 10.08 7.48
CA LEU A 13 -8.70 9.27 6.27
C LEU A 13 -8.74 7.77 6.61
N THR A 14 -9.68 7.05 6.02
CA THR A 14 -9.79 5.59 6.14
C THR A 14 -9.29 4.87 4.89
N VAL A 15 -9.13 3.54 4.96
CA VAL A 15 -8.66 2.73 3.82
C VAL A 15 -9.61 2.82 2.65
N SER A 16 -10.93 2.66 2.90
CA SER A 16 -11.93 2.77 1.83
C SER A 16 -11.86 4.14 1.12
N ARG A 17 -11.68 5.21 1.91
CA ARG A 17 -11.63 6.58 1.40
C ARG A 17 -10.32 6.91 0.70
N ALA A 18 -9.19 6.37 1.15
CA ALA A 18 -7.91 6.49 0.46
C ALA A 18 -7.94 5.83 -0.92
N ILE A 19 -8.55 4.64 -1.00
CA ILE A 19 -8.72 3.91 -2.25
C ILE A 19 -9.65 4.69 -3.20
N ALA A 20 -10.78 5.20 -2.70
CA ALA A 20 -11.66 6.06 -3.48
C ALA A 20 -10.95 7.34 -3.97
N SER A 21 -10.13 7.97 -3.11
CA SER A 21 -9.34 9.15 -3.46
C SER A 21 -8.25 8.86 -4.49
N SER A 22 -7.82 7.60 -4.61
CA SER A 22 -6.87 7.12 -5.61
C SER A 22 -7.54 6.75 -6.95
N GLY A 23 -8.79 7.17 -7.17
CA GLY A 23 -9.61 6.81 -8.34
C GLY A 23 -10.39 5.50 -8.17
N GLY A 24 -10.33 4.86 -7.01
CA GLY A 24 -11.01 3.60 -6.73
C GLY A 24 -10.17 2.36 -7.04
N LEU A 25 -10.83 1.21 -6.94
CA LEU A 25 -10.24 -0.07 -7.26
C LEU A 25 -10.11 -0.20 -8.78
N ALA A 26 -8.95 -0.66 -9.24
CA ALA A 26 -8.75 -0.96 -10.66
C ALA A 26 -9.67 -2.12 -11.08
N LYS A 27 -10.02 -2.20 -12.37
CA LYS A 27 -10.96 -3.21 -12.93
C LYS A 27 -10.54 -4.68 -12.72
N GLY A 28 -9.32 -4.92 -12.27
CA GLY A 28 -8.82 -6.23 -11.85
C GLY A 28 -8.20 -6.23 -10.46
N ALA A 29 -8.46 -5.26 -9.59
CA ALA A 29 -7.95 -5.30 -8.23
C ALA A 29 -8.70 -6.34 -7.37
N GLU A 30 -8.00 -6.97 -6.44
CA GLU A 30 -8.62 -7.84 -5.44
C GLU A 30 -9.01 -7.01 -4.20
N SER A 31 -10.32 -6.79 -4.02
CA SER A 31 -10.92 -6.08 -2.88
C SER A 31 -10.82 -6.85 -1.56
N GLY A 32 -10.77 -8.18 -1.61
CA GLY A 32 -10.75 -9.05 -0.42
C GLY A 32 -9.37 -9.38 0.15
N ASN A 33 -8.29 -8.98 -0.53
CA ASN A 33 -6.91 -9.33 -0.16
C ASN A 33 -6.00 -8.11 -0.10
N ILE A 34 -6.52 -6.98 0.40
CA ILE A 34 -5.73 -5.75 0.54
C ILE A 34 -4.84 -5.88 1.77
N ILE A 35 -3.60 -5.38 1.67
CA ILE A 35 -2.64 -5.42 2.77
C ILE A 35 -2.29 -3.99 3.15
N LEU A 36 -2.52 -3.64 4.41
CA LEU A 36 -2.05 -2.42 5.02
C LEU A 36 -0.75 -2.72 5.77
N PHE A 37 0.34 -2.08 5.35
CA PHE A 37 1.59 -2.12 6.07
C PHE A 37 1.67 -0.90 6.98
N ARG A 38 1.64 -1.14 8.29
CA ARG A 38 1.77 -0.13 9.33
C ARG A 38 3.16 -0.22 9.95
N ARG A 39 3.87 0.90 9.98
CA ARG A 39 5.19 0.96 10.60
C ARG A 39 5.06 1.37 12.06
N ASN A 40 5.45 0.48 12.97
CA ASN A 40 5.52 0.75 14.40
C ASN A 40 6.99 0.74 14.86
N GLY A 41 7.65 1.89 14.71
CA GLY A 41 9.08 2.04 14.96
C GLY A 41 9.95 1.24 13.97
N ASN A 42 10.54 0.15 14.46
CA ASN A 42 11.42 -0.74 13.69
C ASN A 42 10.68 -1.93 13.06
N GLU A 43 9.44 -2.19 13.47
CA GLU A 43 8.65 -3.31 12.97
C GLU A 43 7.62 -2.82 11.95
N THR A 44 7.34 -3.66 10.96
CA THR A 44 6.27 -3.44 9.99
C THR A 44 5.20 -4.49 10.24
N GLU A 45 4.04 -4.03 10.69
CA GLU A 45 2.85 -4.85 10.85
C GLU A 45 2.07 -4.91 9.54
N SER A 46 1.65 -6.11 9.14
CA SER A 46 0.81 -6.31 7.95
C SER A 46 -0.61 -6.67 8.39
N ILE A 47 -1.56 -5.78 8.08
CA ILE A 47 -2.97 -5.93 8.43
C ILE A 47 -3.72 -6.29 7.15
N LYS A 48 -4.37 -7.45 7.14
CA LYS A 48 -5.21 -7.86 6.02
C LYS A 48 -6.56 -7.14 6.11
N ILE A 49 -6.96 -6.53 5.01
CA ILE A 49 -8.20 -5.76 4.89
C ILE A 49 -9.03 -6.33 3.74
N ASN A 50 -10.31 -6.47 4.01
CA ASN A 50 -11.30 -6.90 3.04
C ASN A 50 -12.31 -5.77 2.82
N LEU A 51 -12.21 -5.09 1.68
CA LEU A 51 -13.13 -4.01 1.35
C LEU A 51 -14.57 -4.49 1.12
N ASP A 52 -14.76 -5.73 0.66
CA ASP A 52 -16.10 -6.27 0.43
C ASP A 52 -16.84 -6.42 1.77
N GLU A 53 -16.13 -6.86 2.81
CA GLU A 53 -16.69 -6.95 4.17
C GLU A 53 -16.93 -5.58 4.79
N ILE A 54 -16.04 -4.61 4.57
CA ILE A 54 -16.23 -3.23 5.02
C ILE A 54 -17.45 -2.60 4.33
N ALA A 55 -17.59 -2.77 3.02
CA ALA A 55 -18.73 -2.26 2.26
C ALA A 55 -20.06 -2.92 2.68
N ALA A 56 -20.02 -4.20 3.08
CA ALA A 56 -21.17 -4.91 3.61
C ALA A 56 -21.48 -4.56 5.08
N GLY A 57 -20.61 -3.82 5.78
CA GLY A 57 -20.74 -3.52 7.22
C GLY A 57 -20.39 -4.68 8.14
N ASN A 58 -19.74 -5.74 7.63
CA ASN A 58 -19.30 -6.89 8.40
C ASN A 58 -17.91 -6.67 9.04
N SER A 59 -17.16 -5.68 8.56
CA SER A 59 -15.83 -5.31 9.06
C SER A 59 -15.73 -3.80 9.23
N GLU A 60 -14.95 -3.35 10.22
CA GLU A 60 -14.74 -1.93 10.48
C GLU A 60 -13.72 -1.33 9.49
N ASP A 61 -13.99 -0.10 9.05
CA ASP A 61 -13.07 0.61 8.17
C ASP A 61 -11.86 1.12 8.97
N VAL A 62 -10.68 0.64 8.61
CA VAL A 62 -9.45 0.97 9.31
C VAL A 62 -9.06 2.42 9.02
N THR A 63 -8.81 3.19 10.08
CA THR A 63 -8.27 4.54 9.95
C THR A 63 -6.78 4.49 9.67
N LEU A 64 -6.35 5.26 8.68
CA LEU A 64 -4.95 5.34 8.27
C LEU A 64 -4.17 6.29 9.17
N THR A 65 -2.96 5.86 9.49
CA THR A 65 -1.99 6.65 10.25
C THR A 65 -0.86 7.13 9.35
N PRO A 66 -0.10 8.16 9.75
CA PRO A 66 1.09 8.57 9.03
C PRO A 66 2.04 7.40 8.81
N PHE A 67 2.66 7.34 7.62
CA PHE A 67 3.58 6.28 7.19
C PHE A 67 2.94 4.91 6.90
N ASP A 68 1.62 4.82 6.89
CA ASP A 68 0.92 3.62 6.41
C ASP A 68 1.07 3.47 4.88
N ILE A 69 1.26 2.23 4.44
CA ILE A 69 1.33 1.86 3.02
C ILE A 69 0.22 0.87 2.71
N ILE A 70 -0.61 1.19 1.72
CA ILE A 70 -1.69 0.31 1.26
C ILE A 70 -1.25 -0.38 -0.02
N ASP A 71 -1.19 -1.71 0.03
CA ASP A 71 -0.97 -2.55 -1.14
C ASP A 71 -2.28 -3.20 -1.57
N VAL A 72 -2.66 -2.94 -2.82
CA VAL A 72 -3.88 -3.48 -3.43
C VAL A 72 -3.46 -4.42 -4.56
N PRO A 73 -3.48 -5.75 -4.34
CA PRO A 73 -3.05 -6.69 -5.35
C PRO A 73 -3.97 -6.64 -6.57
N GLY A 74 -3.36 -6.67 -7.75
CA GLY A 74 -4.06 -6.91 -9.01
C GLY A 74 -4.26 -8.40 -9.26
N LYS A 75 -5.30 -8.76 -10.00
CA LYS A 75 -5.64 -10.13 -10.41
C LYS A 75 -4.48 -10.72 -11.19
N GLY A 76 -3.79 -11.68 -10.59
CA GLY A 76 -2.59 -12.33 -11.15
C GLY A 76 -1.26 -11.64 -10.81
N GLY A 77 -1.29 -10.54 -10.06
CA GLY A 77 -0.11 -9.94 -9.44
C GLY A 77 0.31 -10.76 -8.23
N ARG A 78 1.57 -11.19 -8.17
CA ARG A 78 2.11 -11.85 -6.98
C ARG A 78 2.03 -10.84 -5.82
N SER A 79 1.32 -11.17 -4.74
CA SER A 79 1.35 -10.35 -3.51
C SER A 79 2.80 -10.08 -3.15
N SER A 80 3.20 -8.81 -3.19
CA SER A 80 4.54 -8.44 -2.79
C SER A 80 4.63 -8.66 -1.29
N LYS A 81 5.46 -9.61 -0.87
CA LYS A 81 5.71 -9.89 0.54
C LYS A 81 6.40 -8.71 1.25
N TYR A 82 6.81 -7.69 0.50
CA TYR A 82 7.55 -6.54 0.97
C TYR A 82 6.87 -5.23 0.53
N PRO A 83 6.91 -4.19 1.37
CA PRO A 83 6.43 -2.88 0.98
C PRO A 83 7.21 -2.37 -0.24
N PRO A 84 6.54 -1.73 -1.21
CA PRO A 84 7.22 -1.16 -2.37
C PRO A 84 8.22 -0.10 -1.92
N VAL A 85 9.46 -0.19 -2.43
CA VAL A 85 10.45 0.88 -2.27
C VAL A 85 10.01 2.03 -3.16
N ILE A 86 9.51 3.12 -2.56
CA ILE A 86 9.24 4.37 -3.29
C ILE A 86 10.61 4.92 -3.71
N GLN A 87 11.03 4.66 -4.95
CA GLN A 87 12.13 5.39 -5.58
C GLN A 87 11.59 6.79 -5.89
N ASP A 88 12.06 7.80 -5.19
CA ASP A 88 11.77 9.19 -5.56
C ASP A 88 12.42 9.46 -6.94
N ASP A 89 11.62 9.36 -8.01
CA ASP A 89 11.98 9.58 -9.42
C ASP A 89 12.28 11.07 -9.76
N ASN A 90 13.11 11.73 -8.95
CA ASN A 90 13.73 13.01 -9.29
C ASN A 90 15.26 12.96 -9.11
N ALA A 91 15.87 11.85 -9.52
CA ALA A 91 17.31 11.73 -9.64
C ALA A 91 17.65 11.26 -11.06
N ASN A 92 17.64 12.22 -12.00
CA ASN A 92 18.23 12.03 -13.31
C ASN A 92 19.73 11.80 -13.15
N SER A 93 20.21 10.54 -13.16
CA SER A 93 21.51 10.08 -13.70
C SER A 93 21.93 8.67 -13.19
N THR A 94 21.96 7.72 -14.12
CA THR A 94 23.00 6.67 -14.27
C THR A 94 23.05 5.46 -13.30
N ARG A 95 22.52 4.33 -13.81
CA ARG A 95 23.23 3.03 -13.96
C ARG A 95 23.46 2.12 -12.73
N THR A 96 22.74 0.99 -12.77
CA THR A 96 23.21 -0.40 -12.55
C THR A 96 23.59 -0.87 -11.13
N GLU A 97 22.82 -1.87 -10.69
CA GLU A 97 23.14 -2.96 -9.74
C GLU A 97 23.67 -2.57 -8.35
N PRO A 98 23.01 -2.99 -7.24
CA PRO A 98 23.67 -2.96 -5.95
C PRO A 98 24.86 -3.94 -5.99
N PRO A 99 26.11 -3.50 -5.72
CA PRO A 99 27.20 -4.45 -5.62
C PRO A 99 27.05 -5.24 -4.32
N LEU A 100 27.35 -6.54 -4.39
CA LEU A 100 27.62 -7.38 -3.23
C LEU A 100 28.58 -6.65 -2.27
N ARG A 101 28.19 -6.52 -0.99
CA ARG A 101 29.13 -6.22 0.09
C ARG A 101 28.97 -7.25 1.20
N ILE A 102 29.92 -8.17 1.21
CA ILE A 102 30.36 -8.91 2.39
C ILE A 102 30.99 -7.89 3.35
N ILE A 103 30.67 -7.98 4.63
CA ILE A 103 31.50 -7.47 5.73
C ILE A 103 31.49 -8.53 6.85
N ASP A 104 32.68 -8.82 7.39
CA ASP A 104 33.01 -9.79 8.45
C ASP A 104 32.12 -9.69 9.70
#